data_AF-A0A3D2UV56-F1
#
_entry.id   AF-A0A3D2UV56-F1
#
_cell.length_a   1.000
_cell.length_b   1.000
_cell.length_c   1.000
_cell.angle_alpha   90.00
_cell.angle_beta   90.00
_cell.angle_gamma   90.00
#
_symmetry.space_group_name_H-M   'P 1'
#
loop_
_entity.id
_entity.type
_entity.pdbx_description
1 polymer ?
#
loop_
_entity_poly.entity_id
_entity_poly.type
_entity_poly.pdbx_seq_one_letter_code
_entity_poly.pdbx_strand_id
1 'polypeptide(L)'
;THWLADRLIKIPLVGLVNIVAGEEVVPELIQHKVTAENISSEALAILRTPEKEQAMRERLLKIRESLGEPGVMKAVAKRIADFMVELSANEKTPV
;
A
#
# COMPACT_ATOMS: atom_id res chain seq x y z
N THR A 1 -3.66 -0.65 28.91
CA THR A 1 -2.55 -0.64 27.93
C THR A 1 -2.97 -0.14 26.55
N HIS A 2 -4.23 -0.30 26.11
CA HIS A 2 -4.75 0.22 24.82
C HIS A 2 -4.59 1.74 24.62
N TRP A 3 -4.88 2.54 25.64
CA TRP A 3 -4.87 4.01 25.55
C TRP A 3 -3.49 4.62 25.24
N LEU A 4 -2.39 3.94 25.59
CA LEU A 4 -1.02 4.41 25.28
C LEU A 4 -0.69 4.21 23.79
N ALA A 5 -1.08 3.07 23.23
CA ALA A 5 -0.88 2.75 21.81
C ALA A 5 -1.67 3.73 20.92
N ASP A 6 -2.92 4.05 21.30
CA ASP A 6 -3.75 5.05 20.61
C ASP A 6 -3.12 6.45 20.57
N ARG A 7 -2.30 6.80 21.57
CA ARG A 7 -1.66 8.12 21.67
C ARG A 7 -0.33 8.22 20.93
N LEU A 8 0.35 7.08 20.74
CA LEU A 8 1.69 6.99 20.16
C LEU A 8 1.68 6.63 18.67
N ILE A 9 0.71 5.84 18.22
CA ILE A 9 0.61 5.40 16.82
C ILE A 9 -0.30 6.37 16.06
N LYS A 10 0.29 7.41 15.46
CA LYS A 10 -0.39 8.32 14.53
C LYS A 10 0.00 7.98 13.10
N ILE A 11 -0.50 6.86 12.59
CA ILE A 11 -0.32 6.51 11.18
C ILE A 11 -1.53 7.06 10.41
N PRO A 12 -1.33 7.92 9.40
CA PRO A 12 -2.44 8.58 8.70
C PRO A 12 -3.26 7.61 7.85
N LEU A 13 -2.66 6.53 7.35
CA LEU A 13 -3.28 5.50 6.49
C LEU A 13 -2.71 4.13 6.85
N VAL A 14 -3.54 3.10 6.91
CA VAL A 14 -3.16 1.73 7.33
C VAL A 14 -3.28 0.73 6.19
N GLY A 15 -4.29 0.86 5.33
CA GLY A 15 -4.51 -0.03 4.21
C GLY A 15 -3.43 0.15 3.14
N LEU A 16 -2.86 -0.96 2.65
CA LEU A 16 -1.78 -0.91 1.65
C LEU A 16 -2.16 -0.09 0.42
N VAL A 17 -3.39 -0.22 -0.06
CA VAL A 17 -3.89 0.55 -1.21
C VAL A 17 -3.89 2.06 -0.94
N ASN A 18 -4.23 2.48 0.27
CA ASN A 18 -4.24 3.88 0.66
C ASN A 18 -2.82 4.40 0.90
N ILE A 19 -1.95 3.60 1.51
CA ILE A 19 -0.54 3.93 1.70
C ILE A 19 0.15 4.16 0.35
N VAL A 20 -0.07 3.25 -0.61
CA VAL A 20 0.50 3.37 -1.97
C VAL A 20 -0.06 4.61 -2.69
N ALA A 21 -1.35 4.92 -2.50
CA ALA A 21 -1.96 6.10 -3.09
C ALA A 21 -1.56 7.42 -2.39
N GLY A 22 -1.13 7.36 -1.13
CA GLY A 22 -0.90 8.54 -0.30
C GLY A 22 -2.17 9.26 0.15
N GLU A 23 -3.34 8.66 -0.07
CA GLU A 23 -4.66 9.21 0.25
C GLU A 23 -5.67 8.10 0.58
N GLU A 24 -6.77 8.44 1.24
CA GLU A 24 -7.84 7.48 1.55
C GLU A 24 -8.64 7.15 0.27
N VAL A 25 -8.35 6.00 -0.32
CA VAL A 25 -9.03 5.44 -1.50
C VAL A 25 -10.21 4.58 -1.09
N VAL A 26 -9.97 3.72 -0.11
CA VAL A 26 -10.96 2.84 0.50
C VAL A 26 -11.17 3.29 1.95
N PRO A 27 -12.42 3.34 2.45
CA PRO A 27 -12.69 3.74 3.82
C PRO A 27 -11.92 2.91 4.85
N GLU A 28 -11.27 3.58 5.81
CA GLU A 28 -10.56 2.92 6.92
C GLU A 28 -11.28 3.12 8.25
N LEU A 29 -12.00 2.08 8.69
CA LEU A 29 -12.56 2.01 10.02
C LEU A 29 -11.52 1.33 10.94
N ILE A 30 -10.92 2.10 11.87
CA ILE A 30 -9.87 1.63 12.79
C ILE A 30 -10.23 2.05 14.24
N GLN A 31 -9.78 1.26 15.22
CA GLN A 31 -10.10 1.44 16.64
C GLN A 31 -11.60 1.61 16.89
N HIS A 32 -12.00 2.70 17.55
CA HIS A 32 -13.37 3.02 17.91
C HIS A 32 -14.31 3.22 16.70
N LYS A 33 -13.78 3.39 15.49
CA LYS A 33 -14.60 3.49 14.28
C LYS A 33 -15.11 2.12 13.78
N VAL A 34 -14.52 1.01 14.25
CA VAL A 34 -14.93 -0.35 13.86
C VAL A 34 -16.18 -0.75 14.64
N THR A 35 -17.33 -0.23 14.21
CA THR A 35 -18.64 -0.58 14.76
C THR A 35 -19.54 -1.19 13.68
N ALA A 36 -20.53 -1.99 14.08
CA ALA A 36 -21.46 -2.60 13.14
C ALA A 36 -22.21 -1.54 12.31
N GLU A 37 -22.56 -0.43 12.94
CA GLU A 37 -23.25 0.71 12.31
C GLU A 37 -22.35 1.36 11.25
N ASN A 38 -21.09 1.65 11.57
CA ASN A 38 -20.17 2.29 10.62
C ASN A 38 -19.82 1.35 9.45
N ILE A 39 -19.57 0.07 9.73
CA ILE A 39 -19.28 -0.93 8.70
C ILE A 39 -20.46 -1.05 7.74
N SER A 40 -21.67 -1.24 8.27
CA SER A 40 -22.87 -1.38 7.44
C SER A 40 -23.18 -0.11 6.66
N SER A 41 -23.02 1.07 7.27
CA SER A 41 -23.20 2.35 6.59
C SER A 41 -22.22 2.52 5.42
N GLU A 42 -20.92 2.29 5.62
CA GLU A 42 -19.93 2.42 4.55
C GLU A 42 -20.12 1.38 3.44
N ALA A 43 -20.39 0.12 3.82
CA ALA A 43 -20.67 -0.93 2.84
C ALA A 43 -21.90 -0.60 1.99
N LEU A 44 -23.00 -0.15 2.62
CA LEU A 44 -24.21 0.24 1.91
C LEU A 44 -23.99 1.50 1.06
N ALA A 45 -23.21 2.47 1.52
CA ALA A 45 -22.87 3.65 0.74
C ALA A 45 -22.09 3.30 -0.52
N ILE A 46 -21.19 2.32 -0.45
CA ILE A 46 -20.47 1.81 -1.64
C ILE A 46 -21.45 1.03 -2.54
N LEU A 47 -22.24 0.11 -1.99
CA LEU A 47 -23.09 -0.79 -2.78
C LEU A 47 -24.31 -0.09 -3.41
N ARG A 48 -24.81 1.00 -2.82
CA ARG A 48 -26.03 1.69 -3.27
C ARG A 48 -25.76 2.97 -4.06
N THR A 49 -24.51 3.41 -4.15
CA THR A 49 -24.12 4.61 -4.90
C THR A 49 -23.15 4.22 -6.00
N PRO A 50 -23.65 3.94 -7.23
CA PRO A 50 -22.83 3.50 -8.36
C PRO A 50 -21.64 4.43 -8.62
N GLU A 51 -21.81 5.74 -8.44
CA GLU A 51 -20.75 6.73 -8.64
C GLU A 51 -19.61 6.55 -7.63
N LYS A 52 -19.93 6.23 -6.36
CA LYS A 52 -18.93 5.97 -5.31
C LYS A 52 -18.19 4.67 -5.57
N GLU A 53 -18.90 3.62 -5.96
CA GLU A 53 -18.30 2.33 -6.34
C GLU A 53 -17.35 2.49 -7.53
N GLN A 54 -17.82 3.15 -8.59
CA GLN A 54 -17.06 3.36 -9.82
C GLN A 54 -15.81 4.21 -9.56
N ALA A 55 -15.94 5.32 -8.83
CA ALA A 55 -14.80 6.16 -8.48
C ALA A 55 -13.73 5.41 -7.66
N MET A 56 -14.16 4.59 -6.70
CA MET A 56 -13.26 3.75 -5.90
C MET A 56 -12.58 2.68 -6.77
N ARG A 57 -13.34 2.02 -7.65
CA ARG A 57 -12.82 1.03 -8.60
C ARG A 57 -11.76 1.63 -9.54
N GLU A 58 -12.03 2.80 -10.11
CA GLU A 58 -11.08 3.49 -10.98
C GLU A 58 -9.78 3.85 -10.26
N ARG A 59 -9.86 4.36 -9.04
CA ARG A 59 -8.66 4.65 -8.23
C ARG A 59 -7.89 3.39 -7.90
N LEU A 60 -8.57 2.29 -7.53
CA LEU A 60 -7.92 0.99 -7.30
C LEU A 60 -7.23 0.43 -8.55
N LEU A 61 -7.81 0.63 -9.74
CA LEU A 61 -7.19 0.24 -11.00
C LEU A 61 -5.93 1.05 -11.29
N LYS A 62 -5.96 2.38 -11.08
CA LYS A 62 -4.77 3.24 -11.21
C LYS A 62 -3.66 2.83 -10.24
N ILE A 63 -4.01 2.47 -9.00
CA ILE A 63 -3.04 1.96 -8.03
C ILE A 63 -2.42 0.67 -8.55
N ARG A 64 -3.22 -0.27 -9.04
CA ARG A 64 -2.71 -1.53 -9.63
C ARG A 64 -1.72 -1.26 -10.76
N GLU A 65 -2.02 -0.31 -11.65
CA GLU A 65 -1.13 0.08 -12.75
C GLU A 65 0.18 0.70 -12.25
N SER A 66 0.18 1.37 -11.10
CA SER A 66 1.38 1.98 -10.51
C SER A 66 2.34 0.99 -9.83
N LEU A 67 1.89 -0.23 -9.51
CA LEU A 67 2.70 -1.23 -8.78
C LEU A 67 3.83 -1.86 -9.60
N GLY A 68 3.90 -1.54 -10.89
CA GLY A 68 4.92 -2.05 -11.80
C GLY A 68 4.64 -3.46 -12.31
N GLU A 69 5.62 -4.00 -13.04
CA GLU A 69 5.47 -5.29 -13.71
C GLU A 69 5.66 -6.48 -12.75
N PRO A 70 4.97 -7.61 -13.00
CA PRO A 70 5.21 -8.84 -12.27
C PRO A 70 6.68 -9.29 -12.33
N GLY A 71 7.13 -10.01 -11.30
CA GLY A 71 8.48 -10.59 -11.26
C GLY A 71 9.52 -9.74 -10.53
N VAL A 72 9.08 -8.82 -9.67
CA VAL A 72 9.97 -7.97 -8.85
C VAL A 72 11.07 -8.77 -8.15
N MET A 73 10.76 -9.94 -7.58
CA MET A 73 11.76 -10.77 -6.88
C MET A 73 12.88 -11.24 -7.82
N LYS A 74 12.53 -11.64 -9.05
CA LYS A 74 13.51 -12.04 -10.06
C LYS A 74 14.35 -10.84 -10.52
N ALA A 75 13.72 -9.69 -10.73
CA ALA A 75 14.41 -8.46 -11.09
C ALA A 75 15.41 -8.02 -10.01
N VAL A 76 15.00 -8.09 -8.73
CA VAL A 76 15.85 -7.80 -7.57
C VAL A 76 17.00 -8.79 -7.46
N ALA A 77 16.74 -10.09 -7.55
CA ALA A 77 17.79 -11.11 -7.50
C ALA A 77 18.83 -10.92 -8.60
N LYS A 78 18.39 -10.64 -9.84
CA LYS A 78 19.30 -10.31 -10.95
C LYS A 78 20.14 -9.06 -10.63
N ARG A 79 19.52 -7.99 -10.14
CA ARG A 79 20.23 -6.75 -9.82
C ARG A 79 21.28 -6.94 -8.73
N ILE A 80 21.00 -7.74 -7.71
CA ILE A 80 21.97 -8.10 -6.67
C ILE A 80 23.15 -8.87 -7.27
N ALA A 81 22.88 -9.88 -8.10
CA ALA A 81 23.92 -10.67 -8.75
C ALA A 81 24.81 -9.81 -9.66
N ASP A 82 24.21 -8.94 -10.48
CA ASP A 82 24.94 -8.01 -11.35
C ASP A 82 25.86 -7.08 -10.51
N PHE A 83 25.33 -6.53 -9.41
CA PHE A 83 26.10 -5.66 -8.51
C PHE A 83 27.29 -6.38 -7.85
N MET A 84 27.14 -7.66 -7.47
CA MET A 84 28.26 -8.45 -6.92
C MET A 84 29.38 -8.70 -7.93
N VAL A 85 29.03 -8.85 -9.22
CA VAL A 85 30.02 -9.00 -10.31
C VAL A 85 30.78 -7.70 -10.53
N GLU A 86 30.09 -6.55 -10.53
CA GLU A 86 30.71 -5.23 -10.67
C GLU A 86 31.74 -4.94 -9.56
N LEU A 87 31.42 -5.25 -8.30
CA LEU A 87 32.35 -5.10 -7.18
C LEU A 87 33.62 -5.94 -7.35
N SER A 88 33.45 -7.19 -7.77
CA SER A 88 34.57 -8.14 -7.98
C SER A 88 35.47 -7.74 -9.16
N ALA A 89 34.93 -6.98 -10.12
CA ALA A 89 35.69 -6.43 -11.24
C ALA A 89 36.51 -5.20 -10.83
N ASN A 90 35.97 -4.34 -9.95
CA ASN A 90 36.66 -3.13 -9.49
C ASN A 90 37.80 -3.41 -8.49
N GLU A 91 37.74 -4.49 -7.70
CA GLU A 91 38.85 -4.93 -6.84
C GLU A 91 40.11 -5.35 -7.62
N LYS A 92 39.99 -5.64 -8.92
CA LYS A 92 41.11 -6.04 -9.77
C LYS A 92 41.91 -4.88 -10.37
N THR A 93 41.64 -3.65 -9.97
CA THR A 93 42.47 -2.48 -10.32
C THR A 93 43.43 -2.22 -9.16
N PRO A 94 44.72 -2.61 -9.25
CA PRO A 94 45.68 -2.32 -8.20
C PRO A 94 46.00 -0.82 -8.24
N VAL A 95 45.89 -0.16 -7.09
CA VAL A 95 46.51 1.14 -6.82
C VAL A 95 48.01 0.97 -6.72
#